data_AF-A0A6H5HWM0-F1
#
_entry.id   AF-A0A6H5HWM0-F1
#
_cell.length_a   1.000
_cell.length_b   1.000
_cell.length_c   1.000
_cell.angle_alpha   90.00
_cell.angle_beta   90.00
_cell.angle_gamma   90.00
#
_symmetry.space_group_name_H-M   'P 1'
#
loop_
_entity.id
_entity.type
_entity.pdbx_description
1 polymer ?
#
loop_
_entity_poly.entity_id
_entity_poly.type
_entity_poly.pdbx_seq_one_letter_code
_entity_poly.pdbx_strand_id
1 'polypeptide(L)'
;MSYQLYRHTTLGNTLQESLDELIQYGQITPGLAVKVLLQFDKSINQALATRIKSRLTFRAGKLNTYRFCDNVWTFMLNDVEFREVQEVAIVDKVKIVACDGKSMYQIFLHSLIGIQSY
;
A
#
# COMPACT_ATOMS: atom_id res chain seq x y z
N MET A 1 7.08 8.26 -12.29
CA MET A 1 6.44 6.93 -12.28
C MET A 1 5.63 6.84 -10.99
N SER A 2 4.35 6.48 -11.03
CA SER A 2 3.55 6.26 -9.81
C SER A 2 3.63 4.79 -9.40
N TYR A 3 3.75 4.50 -8.11
CA TYR A 3 3.81 3.12 -7.62
C TYR A 3 2.44 2.44 -7.75
N GLN A 4 2.43 1.25 -8.37
CA GLN A 4 1.24 0.40 -8.50
C GLN A 4 1.00 -0.47 -7.26
N LEU A 5 1.86 -0.36 -6.24
CA LEU A 5 1.78 -1.13 -4.99
C LEU A 5 0.38 -1.05 -4.37
N TYR A 6 -0.23 0.14 -4.41
CA TYR A 6 -1.53 0.42 -3.79
C TYR A 6 -2.72 -0.27 -4.47
N ARG A 7 -2.55 -0.86 -5.65
CA ARG A 7 -3.60 -1.66 -6.28
C ARG A 7 -3.93 -2.92 -5.49
N HIS A 8 -3.01 -3.45 -4.68
CA HIS A 8 -3.23 -4.63 -3.84
C HIS A 8 -3.76 -4.32 -2.43
N THR A 9 -4.14 -3.06 -2.18
CA THR A 9 -4.87 -2.67 -0.97
C THR A 9 -6.36 -2.97 -1.15
N THR A 10 -7.14 -2.98 -0.06
CA THR A 10 -8.59 -3.13 -0.14
C THR A 10 -9.21 -2.16 -1.15
N LEU A 11 -8.85 -0.87 -1.10
CA LEU A 11 -9.36 0.13 -2.04
C LEU A 11 -8.99 -0.17 -3.50
N GLY A 12 -7.75 -0.60 -3.73
CA GLY A 12 -7.28 -0.96 -5.07
C GLY A 12 -7.91 -2.24 -5.61
N ASN A 13 -8.12 -3.25 -4.77
CA ASN A 13 -8.77 -4.51 -5.13
C ASN A 13 -10.24 -4.27 -5.46
N THR A 14 -10.99 -3.57 -4.60
CA THR A 14 -12.40 -3.25 -4.85
C THR A 14 -12.58 -2.43 -6.13
N LEU A 15 -11.65 -1.51 -6.43
CA LEU A 15 -11.67 -0.80 -7.71
C LEU A 15 -11.47 -1.73 -8.90
N GLN A 16 -10.52 -2.67 -8.82
CA GLN A 16 -10.27 -3.63 -9.90
C GLN A 16 -11.47 -4.56 -10.10
N GLU A 17 -12.04 -5.11 -9.03
CA GLU A 17 -13.25 -5.94 -9.07
C GLU A 17 -14.42 -5.19 -9.72
N SER A 18 -14.64 -3.93 -9.32
CA SER A 18 -15.68 -3.09 -9.93
C SER A 18 -15.44 -2.84 -11.42
N LEU A 19 -14.19 -2.61 -11.83
CA LEU A 19 -13.84 -2.43 -13.23
C LEU A 19 -14.03 -3.71 -14.04
N ASP A 20 -13.71 -4.87 -13.47
CA ASP A 20 -13.89 -6.17 -14.09
C ASP A 20 -15.38 -6.48 -14.31
N GLU A 21 -16.26 -6.15 -13.35
CA GLU A 21 -17.71 -6.25 -13.54
C GLU A 21 -18.21 -5.37 -14.70
N LEU A 22 -17.76 -4.12 -14.77
CA LEU A 22 -18.14 -3.21 -15.87
C LEU A 22 -17.66 -3.70 -17.24
N ILE A 23 -16.50 -4.36 -17.29
CA ILE A 23 -15.99 -5.01 -18.51
C ILE A 23 -16.87 -6.21 -18.86
N GLN A 24 -17.21 -7.06 -17.89
CA GLN A 24 -18.05 -8.25 -18.11
C GLN A 24 -19.44 -7.89 -18.64
N TYR A 25 -20.02 -6.79 -18.17
CA TYR A 25 -21.30 -6.27 -18.68
C TYR A 25 -21.17 -5.48 -20.00
N GLY A 26 -19.96 -5.37 -20.57
CA GLY A 26 -19.72 -4.64 -21.81
C GLY A 26 -19.90 -3.12 -21.70
N GLN A 27 -19.93 -2.57 -20.48
CA GLN A 27 -20.13 -1.14 -20.25
C GLN A 27 -18.85 -0.33 -20.49
N ILE A 28 -17.69 -0.93 -20.26
CA ILE A 28 -16.38 -0.31 -20.54
C ILE A 28 -15.46 -1.29 -21.27
N THR A 29 -14.47 -0.74 -21.97
CA THR A 29 -13.43 -1.55 -22.59
C THR A 29 -12.30 -1.85 -21.59
N PRO A 30 -11.56 -2.97 -21.74
CA PRO A 30 -10.38 -3.25 -20.92
C PRO A 30 -9.34 -2.12 -20.99
N GLY A 31 -9.18 -1.50 -22.16
CA GLY A 31 -8.27 -0.35 -22.34
C GLY A 31 -8.68 0.88 -21.53
N LEU A 32 -9.98 1.10 -21.31
CA LEU A 32 -10.45 2.17 -20.43
C LEU A 32 -10.18 1.86 -18.96
N ALA A 33 -10.42 0.62 -18.51
CA ALA A 33 -10.13 0.20 -17.15
C ALA A 33 -8.64 0.39 -16.78
N VAL A 34 -7.72 0.07 -17.70
CA VAL A 34 -6.27 0.35 -17.51
C VAL A 34 -6.01 1.84 -17.29
N LYS A 35 -6.69 2.73 -18.04
CA LYS A 35 -6.55 4.18 -17.84
C LYS A 35 -7.08 4.62 -16.48
N VAL A 36 -8.17 4.03 -15.99
CA VAL A 36 -8.70 4.29 -14.64
C VAL A 36 -7.68 3.87 -13.58
N LEU A 37 -7.09 2.69 -13.70
CA LEU A 37 -6.06 2.22 -12.75
C LEU A 37 -4.80 3.10 -12.77
N LEU A 38 -4.36 3.57 -13.95
CA LEU A 38 -3.26 4.54 -14.05
C LEU A 38 -3.60 5.87 -13.37
N GLN A 39 -4.85 6.31 -13.43
CA GLN A 39 -5.29 7.51 -12.73
C GLN A 39 -5.39 7.27 -11.22
N PHE A 40 -5.85 6.09 -10.81
CA PHE A 40 -5.85 5.67 -9.40
C PHE A 40 -4.44 5.73 -8.80
N ASP A 41 -3.43 5.18 -9.49
CA ASP A 41 -2.04 5.21 -9.01
C ASP A 41 -1.56 6.63 -8.74
N LYS A 42 -1.87 7.59 -9.63
CA LYS A 42 -1.52 9.00 -9.43
C LYS A 42 -2.24 9.58 -8.21
N SER A 43 -3.56 9.39 -8.16
CA SER A 43 -4.43 9.96 -7.12
C SER A 43 -4.07 9.46 -5.72
N ILE A 44 -3.83 8.17 -5.54
CA ILE A 44 -3.53 7.59 -4.22
C ILE A 44 -2.14 8.02 -3.71
N ASN A 45 -1.13 8.00 -4.59
CA ASN A 45 0.21 8.46 -4.22
C ASN A 45 0.19 9.95 -3.82
N GLN A 46 -0.53 10.80 -4.56
CA GLN A 46 -0.68 12.21 -4.22
C GLN A 46 -1.46 12.40 -2.91
N ALA A 47 -2.57 11.69 -2.71
CA ALA A 47 -3.40 11.80 -1.51
C ALA A 47 -2.61 11.41 -0.25
N LEU A 48 -1.88 10.29 -0.29
CA LEU A 48 -1.06 9.84 0.84
C LEU A 48 0.06 10.82 1.17
N ALA A 49 0.74 11.37 0.16
CA ALA A 49 1.83 12.34 0.38
C ALA A 49 1.35 13.70 0.92
N THR A 50 0.18 14.17 0.48
CA THR A 50 -0.27 15.54 0.76
C THR A 50 -1.25 15.65 1.91
N ARG A 51 -2.16 14.67 2.05
CA ARG A 51 -3.29 14.75 2.98
C ARG A 51 -3.06 14.02 4.30
N ILE A 52 -2.24 12.96 4.31
CA ILE A 52 -1.97 12.19 5.52
C ILE A 52 -0.82 12.84 6.29
N LYS A 53 -1.05 13.06 7.59
CA LYS A 53 -0.06 13.61 8.55
C LYS A 53 0.12 12.74 9.79
N SER A 54 -0.72 11.71 9.93
CA SER A 54 -0.62 10.77 11.04
C SER A 54 0.72 10.04 11.00
N ARG A 55 1.22 9.75 12.20
CA ARG A 55 2.44 8.99 12.40
C ARG A 55 2.14 7.82 13.32
N LEU A 56 2.53 6.65 12.85
CA LEU A 56 2.41 5.41 13.58
C LEU A 56 3.81 4.86 13.89
N THR A 57 3.94 4.19 15.02
CA THR A 57 5.13 3.45 15.40
C THR A 57 4.77 2.00 15.60
N PHE A 58 5.72 1.09 15.41
CA PHE A 58 5.47 -0.33 15.68
C PHE A 58 6.68 -0.99 16.30
N ARG A 59 6.42 -2.05 17.05
CA ARG A 59 7.43 -2.98 17.58
C ARG A 59 7.00 -4.38 17.21
N ALA A 60 7.95 -5.22 16.83
CA ALA A 60 7.70 -6.63 16.54
C ALA A 60 8.49 -7.49 17.53
N GLY A 61 7.87 -8.54 18.05
CA GLY A 61 8.57 -9.55 18.84
C GLY A 61 9.59 -10.30 18.00
N LYS A 62 9.28 -10.54 16.71
CA LYS A 62 10.19 -11.27 15.82
C LYS A 62 10.12 -10.78 14.37
N LEU A 63 11.29 -10.62 13.75
CA LEU A 63 11.43 -10.58 12.29
C LEU A 63 11.62 -12.02 11.77
N ASN A 64 10.63 -12.54 11.04
CA ASN A 64 10.67 -13.90 10.52
C ASN A 64 11.52 -14.03 9.26
N THR A 65 11.28 -13.16 8.28
CA THR A 65 12.07 -13.10 7.04
C THR A 65 12.04 -11.69 6.48
N TYR A 66 13.11 -11.33 5.77
CA TYR A 66 13.19 -10.09 5.00
C TYR A 66 13.71 -10.37 3.59
N ARG A 67 13.38 -9.50 2.64
CA ARG A 67 13.89 -9.54 1.27
C ARG A 67 14.03 -8.13 0.75
N PHE A 68 15.12 -7.88 0.02
CA PHE A 68 15.30 -6.69 -0.79
C PHE A 68 15.57 -7.11 -2.23
N CYS A 69 14.71 -6.69 -3.15
CA CYS A 69 14.82 -6.97 -4.58
C CYS A 69 14.14 -5.83 -5.35
N ASP A 70 14.73 -5.37 -6.45
CA ASP A 70 14.20 -4.31 -7.31
C ASP A 70 13.77 -3.03 -6.57
N ASN A 71 14.56 -2.60 -5.58
CA ASN A 71 14.28 -1.44 -4.72
C ASN A 71 13.00 -1.57 -3.87
N VAL A 72 12.51 -2.80 -3.67
CA VAL A 72 11.39 -3.12 -2.80
C VAL A 72 11.86 -3.96 -1.63
N TRP A 73 11.57 -3.48 -0.42
CA TRP A 73 11.70 -4.23 0.82
C TRP A 73 10.42 -5.00 1.10
N THR A 74 10.56 -6.25 1.53
CA THR A 74 9.47 -7.06 2.07
C THR A 74 9.91 -7.64 3.42
N PHE A 75 9.12 -7.41 4.47
CA PHE A 75 9.33 -7.96 5.80
C PHE A 75 8.12 -8.80 6.20
N MET A 76 8.37 -9.95 6.82
CA MET A 76 7.36 -10.73 7.54
C MET A 76 7.69 -10.66 9.02
N LEU A 77 6.81 -10.08 9.81
CA LEU A 77 6.98 -9.85 11.24
C LEU A 77 5.92 -10.64 12.02
N ASN A 78 6.27 -11.03 13.23
CA ASN A 78 5.36 -11.67 14.18
C ASN A 78 5.30 -10.88 15.49
N ASP A 79 4.17 -11.04 16.17
CA ASP A 79 3.86 -10.41 17.46
C ASP A 79 4.08 -8.90 17.40
N VAL A 80 3.33 -8.24 16.51
CA VAL A 80 3.52 -6.82 16.19
C VAL A 80 2.51 -5.96 16.94
N GLU A 81 3.02 -4.99 17.68
CA GLU A 81 2.24 -3.92 18.29
C GLU A 81 2.42 -2.65 17.47
N PHE A 82 1.33 -2.19 16.86
CA PHE A 82 1.20 -0.89 16.22
C PHE A 82 0.63 0.12 17.22
N ARG A 83 1.21 1.32 17.27
CA ARG A 83 0.79 2.41 18.16
C ARG A 83 0.66 3.72 17.41
N GLU A 84 -0.52 4.29 17.48
CA GLU A 84 -0.86 5.62 16.96
C GLU A 84 -1.46 6.46 18.08
N VAL A 85 -0.66 7.38 18.63
CA VAL A 85 -1.03 8.23 19.77
C VAL A 85 -1.51 7.40 20.98
N GLN A 86 -2.82 7.22 21.15
CA GLN A 86 -3.44 6.45 22.24
C GLN A 86 -4.00 5.10 21.78
N GLU A 87 -4.08 4.86 20.47
CA GLU A 87 -4.57 3.60 19.91
C GLU A 87 -3.43 2.58 19.78
N VAL A 88 -3.75 1.34 20.15
CA VAL A 88 -2.83 0.20 20.09
C VAL A 88 -3.54 -0.94 19.36
N ALA A 89 -2.91 -1.46 18.31
CA ALA A 89 -3.35 -2.64 17.60
C ALA A 89 -2.27 -3.72 17.67
N ILE A 90 -2.65 -4.91 18.13
CA ILE A 90 -1.75 -6.06 18.25
C ILE A 90 -2.13 -7.06 17.16
N VAL A 91 -1.13 -7.56 16.44
CA VAL A 91 -1.30 -8.46 15.29
C VAL A 91 -0.27 -9.57 15.36
N ASP A 92 -0.72 -10.83 15.29
CA ASP A 92 0.15 -12.00 15.39
C ASP A 92 1.19 -12.07 14.26
N LYS A 93 0.81 -11.63 13.06
CA LYS A 93 1.65 -11.67 11.87
C LYS A 93 1.31 -10.55 10.91
N VAL A 94 2.33 -9.86 10.39
CA VAL A 94 2.16 -8.80 9.39
C VAL A 94 3.22 -8.89 8.29
N LYS A 95 2.79 -8.60 7.06
CA LYS A 95 3.65 -8.37 5.91
C LYS A 95 3.76 -6.88 5.64
N ILE A 96 4.98 -6.35 5.60
CA ILE A 96 5.28 -4.98 5.20
C ILE A 96 5.99 -5.00 3.85
N VAL A 97 5.41 -4.36 2.84
CA VAL A 97 6.05 -4.14 1.54
C VAL A 97 6.28 -2.64 1.36
N ALA A 98 7.53 -2.23 1.13
CA ALA A 98 7.93 -0.84 1.02
C ALA A 98 8.84 -0.59 -0.19
N CYS A 99 8.50 0.40 -1.03
CA CYS A 99 9.34 0.86 -2.14
C CYS A 99 10.17 2.09 -1.73
N ASP A 100 11.32 2.31 -2.37
CA ASP A 100 12.16 3.50 -2.12
C ASP A 100 11.40 4.81 -2.40
N GLY A 101 11.43 5.77 -1.46
CA GLY A 101 10.79 7.07 -1.59
C GLY A 101 11.60 8.11 -2.36
N LYS A 102 12.87 7.83 -2.71
CA LYS A 102 13.82 8.83 -3.28
C LYS A 102 13.38 9.53 -4.56
N SER A 103 12.42 8.98 -5.31
CA SER A 103 11.87 9.65 -6.50
C SER A 103 10.87 10.77 -6.18
N MET A 104 10.45 10.92 -4.92
CA MET A 104 9.71 12.09 -4.44
C MET A 104 10.65 12.99 -3.65
N TYR A 105 11.05 14.12 -4.25
CA TYR A 105 11.76 15.21 -3.58
C TYR A 105 10.83 15.91 -2.56
N GLN A 106 10.49 15.22 -1.48
CA GLN A 106 9.96 15.81 -0.26
C GLN A 106 10.28 14.84 0.89
N ILE A 107 11.25 15.21 1.70
CA ILE A 107 11.69 14.47 2.88
C ILE A 107 10.53 14.44 3.88
N PHE A 108 9.74 13.38 3.85
CA PHE A 108 9.07 12.81 5.02
C PHE A 108 9.06 11.30 4.83
N LEU A 109 9.61 10.58 5.81
CA LEU A 109 9.62 9.13 5.91
C LEU A 109 8.19 8.58 6.03
N HIS A 110 7.41 8.64 4.95
CA HIS A 110 6.29 7.74 4.75
C HIS A 110 6.85 6.54 4.00
N SER A 111 7.37 5.57 4.75
CA SER A 111 7.40 4.20 4.25
C SER A 111 6.02 3.91 3.68
N LEU A 112 5.95 3.59 2.39
CA LEU A 112 4.72 3.08 1.78
C LEU A 112 4.46 1.76 2.50
N ILE A 113 3.62 1.74 3.54
CA ILE A 113 3.29 0.51 4.24
C ILE A 113 2.00 -0.01 3.61
N GLY A 114 2.15 -0.92 2.64
CA GLY A 114 1.07 -1.84 2.33
C GLY A 114 1.02 -2.91 3.42
N ILE A 115 0.08 -2.80 4.36
CA ILE A 115 -0.24 -3.88 5.29
C ILE A 115 -1.14 -4.85 4.54
N GLN A 116 -0.61 -6.01 4.16
CA GLN A 116 -1.44 -7.16 3.76
C GLN A 116 -1.62 -8.04 4.98
N SER A 117 -2.81 -8.02 5.56
CA SER A 117 -3.26 -9.05 6.50
C SER A 117 -3.60 -10.30 5.68
N TYR A 118 -3.02 -11.45 6.06
CA TYR A 118 -3.45 -12.77 5.57
C TYR A 118 -4.40 -13.38 6.58
#